data_AF-A0A2N5CQ22-F1
#
_entry.id   AF-A0A2N5CQ22-F1
#
_cell.length_a   1.000
_cell.length_b   1.000
_cell.length_c   1.000
_cell.angle_alpha   90.00
_cell.angle_beta   90.00
_cell.angle_gamma   90.00
#
_symmetry.space_group_name_H-M   'P 1'
#
loop_
_entity.id
_entity.type
_entity.pdbx_description
1 polymer ?
#
loop_
_entity_poly.entity_id
_entity_poly.type
_entity_poly.pdbx_seq_one_letter_code
_entity_poly.pdbx_strand_id
1 'polypeptide(L)'
;MEIGLAETIAETLKDVERAIAELPDGPSAVRYRRRLEDQRAALKSPTLRNIVALVVARCAKHPDLAPRIRRGFADLAEHHPELAGFYVQLPQAEGAGADEGDPALIAERRRV
;
A
#
# COMPACT_ATOMS: atom_id res chain seq x y z
N MET A 1 -11.82 -12.26 8.21
CA MET A 1 -10.68 -11.33 8.32
C MET A 1 -10.89 -10.25 7.27
N GLU A 2 -11.43 -9.10 7.66
CA GLU A 2 -11.66 -7.99 6.74
C GLU A 2 -10.46 -7.05 6.77
N ILE A 3 -9.75 -6.92 5.64
CA ILE A 3 -8.57 -6.05 5.50
C ILE A 3 -9.01 -4.60 5.13
N GLY A 4 -10.32 -4.33 5.10
CA GLY A 4 -10.87 -3.03 4.67
C GLY A 4 -10.64 -2.72 3.20
N LEU A 5 -10.38 -3.75 2.36
CA LEU A 5 -10.06 -3.55 0.94
C LEU A 5 -11.19 -2.86 0.17
N ALA A 6 -12.45 -3.23 0.44
CA ALA A 6 -13.61 -2.62 -0.19
C ALA A 6 -13.69 -1.11 0.11
N GLU A 7 -13.42 -0.73 1.35
CA GLU A 7 -13.34 0.67 1.78
C GLU A 7 -12.18 1.39 1.08
N THR A 8 -10.98 0.79 1.03
CA THR A 8 -9.85 1.37 0.29
C THR A 8 -10.16 1.55 -1.19
N ILE A 9 -10.82 0.59 -1.84
CA ILE A 9 -11.23 0.72 -3.24
C ILE A 9 -12.22 1.87 -3.39
N ALA A 10 -13.22 1.97 -2.51
CA ALA A 10 -14.22 3.04 -2.55
C ALA A 10 -13.61 4.44 -2.34
N GLU A 11 -12.72 4.58 -1.36
CA GLU A 11 -11.98 5.82 -1.09
C GLU A 11 -11.08 6.20 -2.27
N THR A 12 -10.31 5.24 -2.80
CA THR A 12 -9.43 5.48 -3.95
C THR A 12 -10.25 5.87 -5.19
N LEU A 13 -11.41 5.24 -5.40
CA LEU A 13 -12.32 5.59 -6.49
C LEU A 13 -12.84 7.02 -6.34
N LYS A 14 -13.23 7.42 -5.13
CA LYS A 14 -13.69 8.79 -4.83
C LYS A 14 -12.59 9.82 -5.11
N ASP A 15 -11.35 9.51 -4.74
CA ASP A 15 -10.21 10.41 -4.99
C ASP A 15 -9.89 10.54 -6.48
N VAL A 16 -9.94 9.45 -7.23
CA VAL A 16 -9.77 9.47 -8.70
C VAL A 16 -10.89 10.26 -9.37
N GLU A 17 -12.15 10.05 -8.98
CA GLU A 17 -13.29 10.78 -9.55
C GLU A 17 -13.21 12.29 -9.26
N ARG A 18 -12.77 12.66 -8.05
CA ARG A 18 -12.50 14.06 -7.70
C ARG A 18 -11.37 14.66 -8.54
N ALA A 19 -10.25 13.95 -8.69
CA ALA A 19 -9.12 14.40 -9.50
C ALA A 19 -9.48 14.60 -10.98
N ILE A 20 -10.38 13.77 -11.53
CA ILE A 20 -10.90 13.94 -12.89
C ILE A 20 -11.77 15.21 -13.00
N ALA A 21 -12.61 15.47 -11.99
CA ALA A 21 -13.51 16.62 -11.96
C ALA A 21 -12.78 17.96 -11.78
N GLU A 22 -11.70 17.97 -10.99
CA GLU A 22 -10.88 19.16 -10.73
C GLU A 22 -9.84 19.44 -11.81
N LEU A 23 -9.67 18.51 -12.77
CA LEU A 23 -8.62 18.63 -13.79
C LEU A 23 -8.93 19.76 -14.79
N PRO A 24 -8.04 20.77 -14.95
CA PRO A 24 -8.25 21.84 -15.91
C PRO A 24 -8.22 21.31 -17.34
N ASP A 25 -9.10 21.83 -18.19
CA ASP A 25 -9.12 21.44 -19.59
C ASP A 25 -7.98 22.09 -20.35
N GLY A 26 -7.11 21.25 -20.91
CA GLY A 26 -5.97 21.68 -21.69
C GLY A 26 -5.25 20.52 -22.36
N PRO A 27 -4.46 20.78 -23.42
CA PRO A 27 -3.75 19.74 -24.16
C PRO A 27 -2.81 18.90 -23.29
N SER A 28 -2.22 19.53 -22.26
CA SER A 28 -1.35 18.87 -21.27
C SER A 28 -2.11 17.94 -20.31
N ALA A 29 -3.40 18.21 -20.08
CA ALA A 29 -4.23 17.45 -19.15
C ALA A 29 -4.75 16.13 -19.77
N VAL A 30 -4.82 16.02 -21.10
CA VAL A 30 -5.37 14.86 -21.82
C VAL A 30 -4.70 13.55 -21.41
N ARG A 31 -3.36 13.53 -21.34
CA ARG A 31 -2.61 12.33 -20.98
C ARG A 31 -2.87 11.91 -19.54
N TYR A 32 -2.95 12.87 -18.63
CA TYR A 32 -3.18 12.62 -17.22
C TYR A 32 -4.63 12.22 -16.94
N ARG A 33 -5.60 12.87 -17.60
CA ARG A 33 -7.03 12.49 -17.57
C ARG A 33 -7.23 11.04 -18.02
N ARG A 34 -6.63 10.63 -19.15
CA ARG A 34 -6.69 9.24 -19.63
C ARG A 34 -6.15 8.25 -18.60
N ARG A 35 -5.03 8.59 -17.94
CA ARG A 35 -4.47 7.75 -16.87
C ARG A 35 -5.44 7.60 -15.69
N LEU A 36 -6.09 8.68 -15.27
CA LEU A 36 -7.08 8.63 -14.19
C LEU A 36 -8.32 7.80 -14.59
N GLU A 37 -8.75 7.88 -15.85
CA GLU A 37 -9.84 7.07 -16.38
C GLU A 37 -9.49 5.57 -16.42
N ASP A 38 -8.28 5.23 -16.86
CA ASP A 38 -7.78 3.86 -16.85
C ASP A 38 -7.73 3.30 -15.40
N GLN A 39 -7.27 4.13 -14.44
CA GLN A 39 -7.27 3.77 -13.02
C GLN A 39 -8.69 3.57 -12.47
N ARG A 40 -9.63 4.44 -12.83
CA ARG A 40 -11.05 4.32 -12.46
C ARG A 40 -11.66 3.02 -12.97
N ALA A 41 -11.40 2.67 -14.24
CA ALA A 41 -11.87 1.42 -14.83
C ALA A 41 -11.29 0.20 -14.11
N ALA A 42 -9.99 0.23 -13.82
CA ALA A 42 -9.28 -0.83 -13.10
C ALA A 42 -9.78 -1.04 -11.66
N LEU A 43 -10.29 0.02 -11.00
CA LEU A 43 -10.88 -0.05 -9.66
C LEU A 43 -12.33 -0.56 -9.66
N LYS A 44 -13.09 -0.33 -10.74
CA LYS A 44 -14.47 -0.83 -10.89
C LYS A 44 -14.52 -2.33 -11.16
N SER A 45 -13.52 -2.87 -11.83
CA SER A 45 -13.39 -4.30 -12.12
C SER A 45 -11.97 -4.78 -11.80
N PRO A 46 -11.60 -4.87 -10.52
CA PRO A 46 -10.24 -5.12 -10.11
C PRO A 46 -9.80 -6.55 -10.44
N THR A 47 -8.63 -6.67 -11.06
CA THR A 47 -7.95 -7.96 -11.22
C THR A 47 -7.31 -8.38 -9.90
N LEU A 48 -6.94 -9.66 -9.78
CA LEU A 48 -6.18 -10.16 -8.62
C LEU A 48 -4.89 -9.36 -8.39
N ARG A 49 -4.20 -8.97 -9.48
CA ARG A 49 -3.01 -8.11 -9.41
C ARG A 49 -3.32 -6.74 -8.81
N ASN A 50 -4.44 -6.12 -9.21
CA ASN A 50 -4.86 -4.82 -8.67
C ASN A 50 -5.16 -4.94 -7.16
N ILE A 51 -5.87 -5.99 -6.77
CA ILE A 51 -6.20 -6.28 -5.37
C ILE A 51 -4.93 -6.42 -4.54
N VAL A 52 -3.98 -7.23 -5.01
CA VAL A 52 -2.71 -7.47 -4.34
C VAL A 52 -1.89 -6.17 -4.20
N ALA A 53 -1.79 -5.37 -5.26
CA ALA A 53 -1.08 -4.09 -5.21
C ALA A 53 -1.70 -3.13 -4.17
N LEU A 54 -3.03 -3.07 -4.09
CA LEU A 54 -3.73 -2.25 -3.10
C LEU A 54 -3.50 -2.75 -1.67
N VAL A 55 -3.52 -4.07 -1.46
CA VAL A 55 -3.25 -4.69 -0.16
C VAL A 55 -1.82 -4.36 0.30
N VAL A 56 -0.83 -4.46 -0.58
CA VAL A 56 0.56 -4.09 -0.26
C VAL A 56 0.67 -2.59 0.05
N ALA A 57 0.05 -1.72 -0.75
CA ALA A 57 0.03 -0.29 -0.50
C ALA A 57 -0.63 0.06 0.84
N ARG A 58 -1.68 -0.67 1.24
CA ARG A 58 -2.32 -0.51 2.55
C ARG A 58 -1.41 -0.98 3.68
N CYS A 59 -0.70 -2.10 3.52
CA CYS A 59 0.28 -2.56 4.51
C CYS A 59 1.45 -1.59 4.65
N ALA A 60 1.88 -0.94 3.57
CA ALA A 60 2.90 0.11 3.64
C ALA A 60 2.46 1.31 4.51
N LYS A 61 1.16 1.64 4.50
CA LYS A 61 0.57 2.69 5.36
C LYS A 61 0.27 2.20 6.78
N HIS A 62 -0.05 0.92 6.94
CA HIS A 62 -0.43 0.27 8.19
C HIS A 62 0.35 -1.04 8.36
N PRO A 63 1.62 -0.97 8.81
CA PRO A 63 2.51 -2.14 8.87
C PRO A 63 1.99 -3.25 9.79
N ASP A 64 1.15 -2.93 10.77
CA ASP A 64 0.49 -3.87 11.69
C ASP A 64 -0.46 -4.85 10.98
N LEU A 65 -0.89 -4.54 9.75
CA LEU A 65 -1.70 -5.43 8.92
C LEU A 65 -0.88 -6.50 8.21
N ALA A 66 0.42 -6.24 7.95
CA ALA A 66 1.28 -7.14 7.18
C ALA A 66 1.39 -8.55 7.80
N PRO A 67 1.58 -8.73 9.12
CA PRO A 67 1.63 -10.05 9.73
C PRO A 67 0.35 -10.88 9.53
N ARG A 68 -0.81 -10.21 9.51
CA ARG A 68 -2.12 -10.88 9.42
C ARG A 68 -2.33 -11.51 8.05
N ILE A 69 -1.86 -10.86 6.99
CA ILE A 69 -2.06 -11.30 5.60
C ILE A 69 -0.92 -12.16 5.06
N ARG A 70 0.24 -12.13 5.73
CA ARG A 70 1.50 -12.67 5.20
C ARG A 70 1.40 -14.12 4.75
N ARG A 71 0.76 -14.96 5.57
CA ARG A 71 0.59 -16.39 5.27
C ARG A 71 -0.27 -16.61 4.03
N GLY A 72 -1.46 -16.01 3.99
CA GLY A 72 -2.35 -16.13 2.84
C GLY A 72 -1.75 -15.51 1.57
N PHE A 73 -0.94 -14.47 1.70
CA PHE A 73 -0.22 -13.87 0.59
C PHE A 73 0.92 -14.78 0.09
N ALA A 74 1.66 -15.44 0.99
CA ALA A 74 2.67 -16.41 0.60
C ALA A 74 2.06 -17.56 -0.21
N ASP A 75 0.95 -18.13 0.27
CA ASP A 75 0.20 -19.17 -0.44
C ASP A 75 -0.28 -18.66 -1.80
N LEU A 76 -0.76 -17.41 -1.87
CA LEU A 76 -1.18 -16.80 -3.13
C LEU A 76 -0.01 -16.62 -4.12
N ALA A 77 1.15 -16.18 -3.64
CA ALA A 77 2.35 -15.98 -4.46
C ALA A 77 2.95 -17.30 -4.99
N GLU A 78 2.76 -18.39 -4.27
CA GLU A 78 3.14 -19.74 -4.72
C GLU A 78 2.28 -20.21 -5.89
N HIS A 79 0.97 -19.93 -5.86
CA HIS A 79 0.04 -20.29 -6.94
C HIS A 79 0.02 -19.28 -8.10
N HIS A 80 0.47 -18.05 -7.86
CA HIS A 80 0.52 -16.95 -8.82
C HIS A 80 1.92 -16.29 -8.82
N PRO A 81 2.90 -16.86 -9.54
CA PRO A 81 4.29 -16.39 -9.54
C PRO A 81 4.45 -14.93 -9.95
N GLU A 82 3.55 -14.40 -10.78
CA GLU A 82 3.51 -12.99 -11.19
C GLU A 82 3.23 -12.01 -10.03
N LEU A 83 2.80 -12.53 -8.88
CA LEU A 83 2.51 -11.78 -7.66
C LEU A 83 3.64 -11.87 -6.63
N ALA A 84 4.64 -12.73 -6.82
CA ALA A 84 5.75 -12.92 -5.90
C ALA A 84 6.52 -11.63 -5.61
N GLY A 85 6.66 -10.75 -6.61
CA GLY A 85 7.29 -9.44 -6.43
C GLY A 85 6.56 -8.53 -5.43
N PHE A 86 5.25 -8.66 -5.28
CA PHE A 86 4.48 -7.92 -4.29
C PHE A 86 4.63 -8.49 -2.88
N TYR A 87 4.83 -9.80 -2.75
CA TYR A 87 5.06 -10.44 -1.45
C TYR A 87 6.34 -9.91 -0.79
N VAL A 88 7.40 -9.74 -1.57
CA VAL A 88 8.69 -9.19 -1.10
C VAL A 88 8.56 -7.75 -0.62
N GLN A 89 7.57 -7.00 -1.11
CA GLN A 89 7.32 -5.61 -0.73
C GLN A 89 6.51 -5.46 0.56
N LEU A 90 5.99 -6.55 1.12
CA LEU A 90 5.28 -6.47 2.40
C LEU A 90 6.26 -6.04 3.51
N PRO A 91 5.88 -5.04 4.33
CA PRO A 91 6.68 -4.66 5.48
C PRO A 91 7.03 -5.88 6.33
N GLN A 92 8.30 -5.98 6.72
CA GLN A 92 8.69 -6.97 7.70
C GLN A 92 7.97 -6.65 9.00
N ALA A 93 7.51 -7.68 9.69
CA ALA A 93 7.10 -7.55 11.08
C ALA A 93 8.37 -7.28 11.90
N GLU A 94 8.89 -6.06 11.85
CA GLU A 94 9.80 -5.61 12.89
C GLU A 94 8.99 -5.61 14.17
N GLY A 95 9.39 -6.47 15.09
CA GLY A 95 8.77 -6.57 16.39
C GLY A 95 8.71 -5.18 17.03
N ALA A 96 7.64 -4.94 17.79
CA ALA A 96 7.65 -3.97 18.86
C ALA A 96 8.98 -4.08 19.63
N GLY A 97 9.86 -3.11 19.39
CA GLY A 97 11.27 -3.21 19.78
C GLY A 97 12.11 -2.08 19.22
N ALA A 98 11.53 -0.89 19.01
CA ALA A 98 12.31 0.32 19.16
C ALA A 98 12.46 0.51 20.68
N ASP A 99 13.50 -0.11 21.21
CA ASP A 99 14.18 0.34 22.41
C ASP A 99 14.34 1.85 22.28
N GLU A 100 13.48 2.59 22.99
CA GLU A 100 13.67 3.99 23.27
C GLU A 100 14.93 4.05 24.12
N GLY A 101 16.08 4.05 23.43
CA GLY A 101 17.38 4.19 24.02
C GLY A 101 17.38 5.47 24.81
N ASP A 102 17.26 5.32 26.13
CA ASP A 102 17.23 6.39 27.10
C ASP A 102 18.45 7.30 26.83
N PRO A 103 18.25 8.57 26.42
CA PRO A 103 19.34 9.47 26.08
C PRO A 103 20.28 9.74 27.27
N ALA A 104 19.90 9.33 28.48
CA ALA A 104 20.75 9.40 29.66
C ALA A 104 21.98 8.47 29.61
N LEU A 105 21.92 7.33 28.90
CA LEU A 105 23.03 6.35 28.89
C LEU A 105 24.16 6.69 27.89
N ILE A 106 23.93 7.62 26.96
CA ILE A 106 24.95 8.04 25.97
C ILE A 106 25.91 9.10 26.56
N ALA A 107 25.49 9.83 27.59
CA ALA A 107 26.29 10.90 28.20
C ALA A 107 27.42 10.39 29.12
N GLU A 108 27.28 9.20 29.72
CA GLU A 108 28.25 8.67 30.70
C GLU A 108 29.54 8.12 30.04
N ARG A 109 29.48 7.71 28.77
CA ARG A 109 30.63 7.06 28.07
C ARG A 109 31.66 8.03 27.47
N ARG A 110 31.50 9.35 27.66
CA ARG A 110 32.47 10.37 27.21
C ARG A 110 33.33 10.97 28.33
N ARG A 111 33.31 10.40 29.54
CA ARG A 111 34.14 10.83 30.67
C ARG A 111 34.97 9.69 31.28
N VAL A 112 35.67 8.92 30.43
CA VAL A 112 36.81 8.10 30.87
C VAL A 112 37.97 8.36 29.93
#